data_AF-A0A2P2L1J8-F1
#
_entry.id   AF-A0A2P2L1J8-F1
#
_cell.length_a   1.000
_cell.length_b   1.000
_cell.length_c   1.000
_cell.angle_alpha   90.00
_cell.angle_beta   90.00
_cell.angle_gamma   90.00
#
_symmetry.space_group_name_H-M   'P 1'
#
loop_
_entity.id
_entity.type
_entity.pdbx_description
1 polymer ?
#
loop_
_entity_poly.entity_id
_entity_poly.type
_entity_poly.pdbx_seq_one_letter_code
_entity_poly.pdbx_strand_id
1 'polypeptide(L)'
;MKFRNYVPQDKDLQEGKIAPPVLPKFEDPVALAPPPSEKKEDPFLNIAPKKPNWDLRRDVQKKLDKLERRTQKAIYKLMEEQEKEKQSAEKERDVAEDQ
;
A
#
# COMPACT_ATOMS: atom_id res chain seq x y z
N MET A 1 -21.54 -42.32 -40.30
CA MET A 1 -21.71 -40.84 -40.18
C MET A 1 -20.84 -40.36 -39.03
N LYS A 2 -20.13 -39.22 -39.12
CA LYS A 2 -19.26 -38.72 -38.04
C LYS A 2 -19.86 -37.46 -37.41
N PHE A 3 -20.07 -37.46 -36.09
CA PHE A 3 -20.70 -36.35 -35.38
C PHE A 3 -19.64 -35.55 -34.62
N ARG A 4 -19.44 -34.29 -35.02
CA ARG A 4 -18.43 -33.39 -34.45
C ARG A 4 -19.01 -32.48 -33.36
N ASN A 5 -20.24 -31.98 -33.57
CA ASN A 5 -20.91 -31.03 -32.66
C ASN A 5 -22.31 -31.51 -32.20
N TYR A 6 -22.62 -32.80 -32.35
CA TYR A 6 -23.93 -33.36 -31.96
C TYR A 6 -23.76 -34.71 -31.28
N VAL A 7 -24.63 -35.00 -30.31
CA VAL A 7 -24.66 -36.27 -29.58
C VAL A 7 -25.96 -37.02 -29.94
N PRO A 8 -25.88 -38.03 -30.83
CA PRO A 8 -27.02 -38.90 -31.07
C PRO A 8 -27.44 -39.65 -29.80
N GLN A 9 -28.76 -39.74 -29.57
CA GLN A 9 -29.34 -40.50 -28.45
C GLN A 9 -29.39 -42.00 -28.72
N ASP A 10 -29.38 -42.40 -29.99
CA ASP A 10 -29.45 -43.80 -30.42
C ASP A 10 -28.09 -44.51 -30.29
N LYS A 11 -28.10 -45.75 -29.79
CA LYS A 11 -26.88 -46.45 -29.34
C LYS A 11 -25.92 -46.77 -30.47
N ASP A 12 -26.45 -47.22 -31.60
CA ASP A 12 -25.67 -47.60 -32.80
C ASP A 12 -24.99 -46.38 -33.45
N LEU A 13 -25.52 -45.18 -33.19
CA LEU A 13 -25.05 -43.93 -33.79
C LEU A 13 -24.06 -43.17 -32.90
N GLN A 14 -23.89 -43.61 -31.65
CA GLN A 14 -22.90 -43.07 -30.69
C GLN A 14 -21.48 -43.52 -30.98
N GLU A 15 -21.30 -44.64 -31.69
CA GLU A 15 -19.99 -45.14 -32.14
C GLU A 15 -19.32 -44.20 -33.15
N GLY A 16 -20.09 -43.34 -33.81
CA GLY A 16 -19.61 -42.31 -34.74
C GLY A 16 -19.15 -41.00 -34.09
N LYS A 17 -19.09 -40.93 -32.76
CA LYS A 17 -18.58 -39.76 -32.04
C LYS A 17 -17.06 -39.69 -32.13
N ILE A 18 -16.55 -38.52 -32.52
CA ILE A 18 -15.12 -38.26 -32.54
C ILE A 18 -14.70 -37.79 -31.14
N ALA A 19 -13.77 -38.52 -30.50
CA ALA A 19 -13.22 -38.11 -29.22
C ALA A 19 -12.48 -36.76 -29.36
N PRO A 20 -12.67 -35.82 -28.42
CA PRO A 20 -11.90 -34.59 -28.44
C PRO A 20 -10.42 -34.89 -28.25
N PRO A 21 -9.51 -34.15 -28.92
CA PRO A 21 -8.08 -34.36 -28.76
C PRO A 21 -7.69 -34.08 -27.30
N VAL A 22 -7.12 -35.09 -26.63
CA VAL A 22 -6.60 -34.95 -25.28
C VAL A 22 -5.33 -34.11 -25.36
N LEU A 23 -5.37 -32.92 -24.77
CA LEU A 23 -4.19 -32.07 -24.67
C LEU A 23 -3.10 -32.81 -23.86
N PRO A 24 -1.83 -32.80 -24.31
CA PRO A 24 -0.75 -33.29 -23.49
C PRO A 24 -0.73 -32.49 -22.18
N LYS A 25 -0.77 -33.19 -21.04
CA LYS A 25 -0.57 -32.57 -19.73
C LYS A 25 0.86 -32.05 -19.69
N PHE A 26 1.00 -30.74 -19.83
CA PHE A 26 2.26 -30.05 -19.63
C PHE A 26 2.67 -30.23 -18.17
N GLU A 27 3.71 -31.02 -17.92
CA GLU A 27 4.36 -31.04 -16.62
C GLU A 27 5.25 -29.82 -16.53
N ASP A 28 4.92 -28.89 -15.62
CA ASP A 28 5.73 -27.72 -15.33
C ASP A 28 7.13 -28.18 -14.84
N PRO A 29 8.23 -27.88 -15.56
CA PRO A 29 9.58 -28.26 -15.15
C PRO A 29 10.12 -27.36 -14.01
N VAL A 30 9.27 -26.93 -13.08
CA VAL A 30 9.62 -26.01 -12.00
C VAL A 30 10.01 -26.74 -10.71
N ALA A 31 9.78 -28.05 -10.61
CA ALA A 31 10.02 -28.81 -9.39
C ALA A 31 11.50 -29.20 -9.11
N LEU A 32 12.46 -28.85 -9.99
CA LEU A 32 13.87 -29.30 -9.88
C LEU A 32 14.91 -28.18 -9.76
N ALA A 33 14.54 -26.98 -9.32
CA ALA A 33 15.52 -25.94 -8.99
C ALA A 33 15.55 -25.69 -7.46
N PRO A 34 16.71 -25.82 -6.77
CA PRO A 34 16.83 -25.43 -5.37
C PRO A 34 16.50 -23.93 -5.20
N PRO A 35 15.94 -23.51 -4.05
CA PRO A 35 15.43 -22.16 -3.87
C PRO A 35 16.57 -21.14 -4.05
N PRO A 36 16.43 -20.14 -4.94
CA PRO A 36 17.36 -19.03 -4.97
C PRO A 36 17.25 -18.28 -3.64
N SER A 37 18.34 -18.33 -2.89
CA SER A 37 18.65 -17.54 -1.72
C SER A 37 18.43 -16.06 -2.01
N GLU A 38 17.78 -15.40 -1.05
CA GLU A 38 17.73 -13.94 -0.88
C GLU A 38 17.36 -13.16 -2.14
N LYS A 39 16.05 -13.17 -2.42
CA LYS A 39 15.43 -12.05 -3.12
C LYS A 39 15.75 -10.80 -2.30
N LYS A 40 16.76 -10.04 -2.71
CA LYS A 40 16.78 -8.59 -2.49
C LYS A 40 15.44 -8.13 -3.01
N GLU A 41 14.52 -7.84 -2.10
CA GLU A 41 13.21 -7.33 -2.43
C GLU A 41 13.45 -5.99 -3.10
N ASP A 42 13.52 -5.98 -4.43
CA ASP A 42 13.47 -4.75 -5.20
C ASP A 42 12.16 -4.05 -4.80
N PRO A 43 12.20 -2.87 -4.14
CA PRO A 43 11.02 -2.20 -3.62
C PRO A 43 10.00 -1.83 -4.72
N PHE A 44 10.42 -2.00 -5.98
CA PHE A 44 9.66 -1.72 -7.19
C PHE A 44 8.86 -2.92 -7.72
N LEU A 45 9.20 -4.16 -7.36
CA LEU A 45 8.51 -5.36 -7.89
C LEU A 45 7.20 -5.68 -7.15
N ASN A 46 6.99 -5.12 -5.96
CA ASN A 46 5.75 -5.22 -5.17
C ASN A 46 4.91 -3.93 -5.22
N ILE A 47 4.95 -3.20 -6.34
CA ILE A 47 3.99 -2.12 -6.57
C ILE A 47 2.68 -2.78 -6.98
N ALA A 48 1.91 -3.22 -5.98
CA ALA A 48 0.46 -3.39 -6.12
C ALA A 48 -0.12 -2.16 -6.84
N PRO A 49 -1.27 -2.25 -7.53
CA PRO A 49 -1.94 -1.08 -8.07
C PRO A 49 -2.14 -0.06 -6.94
N LYS A 50 -1.26 0.95 -6.88
CA LYS A 50 -1.29 1.94 -5.82
C LYS A 50 -2.62 2.67 -5.93
N LYS A 51 -3.16 3.11 -4.78
CA LYS A 51 -4.33 3.98 -4.76
C LYS A 51 -4.11 5.13 -5.75
N PRO A 52 -5.11 5.51 -6.56
CA PRO A 52 -4.95 6.51 -7.63
C PRO A 52 -4.41 7.86 -7.11
N ASN A 53 -4.61 8.15 -5.83
CA ASN A 53 -4.16 9.38 -5.17
C ASN A 53 -2.86 9.23 -4.35
N TRP A 54 -2.15 8.10 -4.46
CA TRP A 54 -0.92 7.84 -3.69
C TRP A 54 0.17 8.87 -3.98
N ASP A 55 0.32 9.22 -5.26
CA ASP A 55 1.35 10.14 -5.72
C ASP A 55 1.12 11.56 -5.18
N LEU A 56 -0.13 12.02 -5.24
CA LEU A 56 -0.53 13.31 -4.68
C LEU A 56 -0.26 13.36 -3.17
N ARG A 57 -0.62 12.29 -2.44
CA ARG A 57 -0.36 12.21 -1.00
C ARG A 57 1.12 12.30 -0.70
N ARG A 58 1.96 11.56 -1.43
CA ARG A 58 3.41 11.58 -1.27
C ARG A 58 3.99 12.98 -1.52
N ASP A 59 3.57 13.63 -2.61
CA ASP A 59 4.14 14.91 -3.03
C ASP A 59 3.67 16.07 -2.14
N VAL A 60 2.45 15.99 -1.61
CA VAL A 60 1.91 16.96 -0.64
C VAL A 60 2.49 16.75 0.76
N GLN A 61 2.80 15.51 1.16
CA GLN A 61 3.28 15.17 2.50
C GLN A 61 4.51 16.00 2.90
N LYS A 62 5.51 16.12 2.02
CA LYS A 62 6.74 16.88 2.30
C LYS A 62 6.48 18.36 2.61
N LYS A 63 5.46 18.96 1.97
CA LYS A 63 5.07 20.36 2.22
C LYS A 63 4.32 20.47 3.56
N LEU A 64 3.43 19.52 3.86
CA LEU A 64 2.73 19.44 5.13
C LEU A 64 3.68 19.26 6.30
N ASP A 65 4.64 18.34 6.21
CA ASP A 65 5.64 18.10 7.27
C ASP A 65 6.44 19.37 7.58
N LYS A 66 6.79 20.14 6.54
CA LYS A 66 7.51 21.42 6.70
C LYS A 66 6.63 22.47 7.39
N LEU A 67 5.35 22.51 7.05
CA LEU A 67 4.39 23.42 7.65
C LEU A 67 4.14 23.05 9.12
N GLU A 68 3.87 21.78 9.41
CA GLU A 68 3.64 21.25 10.75
C GLU A 68 4.80 21.58 11.69
N ARG A 69 6.05 21.35 11.26
CA ARG A 69 7.25 21.73 12.03
C ARG A 69 7.31 23.22 12.35
N ARG A 70 6.85 24.09 11.43
CA ARG A 70 6.80 25.54 11.67
C ARG A 70 5.68 25.90 12.63
N THR A 71 4.52 25.28 12.50
CA THR A 71 3.37 25.47 13.39
C THR A 71 3.72 25.06 14.82
N GLN A 72 4.33 23.88 15.02
CA GLN A 72 4.79 23.44 16.34
C GLN A 72 5.81 24.41 16.96
N LYS A 73 6.77 24.89 16.16
CA LYS A 73 7.73 25.91 16.62
C LYS A 73 7.06 27.23 17.00
N ALA A 74 6.06 27.67 16.23
CA ALA A 74 5.32 28.89 16.54
C ALA A 74 4.49 28.73 17.83
N ILE A 75 3.82 27.59 18.00
CA ILE A 75 3.09 27.26 19.23
C ILE A 75 4.03 27.28 20.44
N TYR A 76 5.21 26.65 20.33
CA TYR A 76 6.19 26.64 21.41
C TYR A 76 6.66 28.06 21.79
N LYS A 77 6.95 28.91 20.80
CA LYS A 77 7.34 30.31 21.04
C LYS A 77 6.25 31.12 21.74
N LEU A 78 5.00 30.97 21.30
CA LEU A 78 3.87 31.66 21.94
C LEU A 78 3.69 31.22 23.40
N MET A 79 3.88 29.93 23.67
CA MET A 79 3.84 29.39 25.03
C MET A 79 4.97 29.98 25.90
N GLU A 80 6.19 30.04 25.37
CA GLU A 80 7.35 30.61 26.07
C GLU A 80 7.16 32.11 26.38
N GLU A 81 6.60 32.88 25.44
CA GLU A 81 6.29 34.30 25.62
C GLU A 81 5.21 34.51 26.69
N GLN A 82 4.12 33.75 26.64
CA GLN A 82 3.06 33.80 27.65
C GLN A 82 3.56 33.41 29.04
N GLU A 83 4.44 32.42 29.14
CA GLU A 83 5.02 32.01 30.42
C GLU A 83 5.93 33.10 31.00
N LYS A 84 6.75 33.75 30.16
CA LYS A 84 7.59 34.88 30.58
C LYS A 84 6.76 36.07 31.05
N GLU A 85 5.70 36.43 30.31
CA GLU A 85 4.78 37.51 30.70
C GLU A 85 4.13 37.22 32.06
N LYS A 86 3.64 35.99 32.27
CA LYS A 86 3.10 35.57 33.57
C LYS A 86 4.13 35.66 34.68
N GLN A 87 5.34 35.15 34.47
CA GLN A 87 6.41 35.23 35.47
C GLN A 87 6.82 36.68 35.76
N SER A 88 6.83 37.57 34.76
CA SER A 88 7.11 38.99 34.99
C SER A 88 6.00 39.67 35.78
N ALA A 89 4.73 39.37 35.46
CA ALA A 89 3.59 39.92 36.17
C ALA A 89 3.50 39.39 37.61
N GLU A 90 3.85 38.12 37.86
CA GLU A 90 3.97 37.56 39.21
C GLU A 90 5.08 38.25 40.01
N LYS A 91 6.27 38.42 39.42
CA LYS A 91 7.38 39.16 40.06
C LYS A 91 7.02 40.61 40.38
N GLU A 92 6.32 41.31 39.48
CA GLU A 92 5.85 42.68 39.73
C GLU A 92 4.82 42.75 40.87
N ARG A 93 3.97 41.72 41.01
CA ARG A 93 3.03 41.62 42.14
C ARG A 93 3.74 41.37 43.45
N ASP A 94 4.68 40.43 43.49
CA ASP A 94 5.43 40.10 44.71
C ASP A 94 6.22 41.33 45.22
N VAL A 95 6.83 42.11 44.31
CA VAL A 95 7.54 43.36 44.67
C VAL A 95 6.61 44.46 45.18
N ALA A 96 5.35 44.48 44.73
CA ALA A 96 4.36 45.45 45.19
C ALA A 96 3.73 45.09 46.54
N GLU A 97 3.73 43.81 46.94
CA GLU A 97 3.26 43.37 48.27
C GLU A 97 4.32 43.57 49.37
N ASP A 98 5.61 43.61 49.02
CA ASP A 98 6.73 43.80 49.95
C ASP A 98 7.10 45.28 50.25
N GLN A 99 6.37 46.26 49.69
CA GLN A 99 6.53 47.71 49.96
C GLN A 99 5.39 48.29 50.80
#